data_AF-A0A7C4RCZ6-F1
#
_entry.id   AF-A0A7C4RCZ6-F1
#
_cell.length_a   1.000
_cell.length_b   1.000
_cell.length_c   1.000
_cell.angle_alpha   90.00
_cell.angle_beta   90.00
_cell.angle_gamma   90.00
#
_symmetry.space_group_name_H-M   'P 1'
#
loop_
_entity.id
_entity.type
_entity.pdbx_description
1 polymer ?
#
loop_
_entity_poly.entity_id
_entity_poly.type
_entity_poly.pdbx_seq_one_letter_code
_entity_poly.pdbx_strand_id
1 'polypeptide(L)'
;MKQKQRVYKASNYQVVGVKIINNRIYQLIEISSQFSNREERANFLQKLVENTGAIGLIEWWPKGSIVKKPRNMFRCILIFGIQK
;
A
#
# COMPACT_ATOMS: atom_id res chain seq x y z
N MET A 1 5.40 -12.55 36.10
CA MET A 1 5.01 -11.41 35.23
C MET A 1 5.02 -11.89 33.79
N LYS A 2 3.86 -12.04 33.15
CA LYS A 2 3.77 -12.51 31.76
C LYS A 2 3.99 -11.32 30.83
N GLN A 3 5.14 -11.28 30.15
CA GLN A 3 5.40 -10.33 29.07
C GLN A 3 4.32 -10.54 28.00
N LYS A 4 3.40 -9.58 27.89
CA LYS A 4 2.49 -9.46 26.75
C LYS A 4 3.37 -9.20 25.53
N GLN A 5 3.57 -10.23 24.72
CA GLN A 5 4.15 -10.10 23.39
C GLN A 5 3.32 -9.03 22.66
N ARG A 6 3.92 -7.85 22.46
CA ARG A 6 3.41 -6.88 21.50
C ARG A 6 3.41 -7.60 20.16
N VAL A 7 2.24 -7.99 19.70
CA VAL A 7 2.04 -8.49 18.34
C VAL A 7 2.50 -7.37 17.42
N TYR A 8 3.72 -7.46 16.92
CA TYR A 8 4.16 -6.69 15.76
C TYR A 8 3.20 -7.07 14.65
N LYS A 9 2.24 -6.18 14.37
CA LYS A 9 1.33 -6.33 13.24
C LYS A 9 2.23 -6.46 12.02
N ALA A 10 2.26 -7.67 11.45
CA ALA A 10 2.91 -7.94 10.17
C ALA A 10 2.47 -6.83 9.20
N SER A 11 3.43 -6.21 8.53
CA SER A 11 3.27 -5.06 7.64
C SER A 11 1.91 -5.05 6.95
N ASN A 12 1.15 -3.95 7.06
CA ASN A 12 -0.20 -3.81 6.48
C ASN A 12 -0.23 -3.93 4.94
N TYR A 13 0.94 -4.15 4.31
CA TYR A 13 1.12 -4.39 2.91
C TYR A 13 2.32 -5.30 2.67
N GLN A 14 2.30 -5.97 1.51
CA GLN A 14 3.40 -6.79 0.99
C GLN A 14 3.76 -6.35 -0.42
N VAL A 15 5.04 -6.50 -0.79
CA VAL A 15 5.50 -6.27 -2.17
C VAL A 15 5.24 -7.51 -2.99
N VAL A 16 4.48 -7.36 -4.08
CA VAL A 16 4.10 -8.45 -4.98
C VAL A 16 4.98 -8.47 -6.24
N GLY A 17 5.52 -7.31 -6.63
CA GLY A 17 6.40 -7.24 -7.77
C GLY A 17 7.07 -5.88 -7.90
N VAL A 18 8.18 -5.86 -8.64
CA VAL A 18 8.93 -4.66 -8.97
C VAL A 18 9.19 -4.68 -10.47
N LYS A 19 9.01 -3.53 -11.12
CA LYS A 19 9.35 -3.34 -12.52
C LYS A 19 10.04 -2.00 -12.70
N ILE A 20 11.12 -1.99 -13.48
CA ILE A 20 11.86 -0.78 -13.81
C ILE A 20 11.56 -0.43 -15.26
N ILE A 21 11.07 0.79 -15.53
CA ILE A 21 10.74 1.27 -16.87
C ILE A 21 11.11 2.75 -16.95
N ASN A 22 11.79 3.18 -18.01
CA ASN A 22 12.06 4.60 -18.30
C ASN A 22 12.62 5.38 -17.10
N ASN A 23 13.63 4.83 -16.42
CA ASN A 23 14.27 5.42 -15.25
C ASN A 23 13.32 5.64 -14.04
N ARG A 24 12.29 4.80 -13.92
CA ARG A 24 11.39 4.76 -12.76
C ARG A 24 11.24 3.35 -12.25
N ILE A 25 11.06 3.24 -10.94
CA ILE A 25 10.77 1.98 -10.27
C ILE A 25 9.27 1.95 -9.96
N TYR A 26 8.61 0.89 -10.39
CA TYR A 26 7.20 0.62 -10.14
C TYR A 26 7.10 -0.58 -9.21
N GLN A 27 6.62 -0.37 -7.99
CA GLN A 27 6.47 -1.42 -7.00
C GLN A 27 5.00 -1.72 -6.81
N LEU A 28 4.59 -2.92 -7.24
CA LEU A 28 3.26 -3.43 -6.96
C LEU A 28 3.23 -3.93 -5.52
N ILE A 29 2.31 -3.38 -4.73
CA ILE A 29 2.03 -3.81 -3.38
C ILE A 29 0.60 -4.32 -3.26
N GLU A 30 0.39 -5.23 -2.34
CA GLU A 30 -0.93 -5.67 -1.90
C GLU A 30 -1.12 -5.26 -0.45
N ILE A 31 -2.20 -4.52 -0.19
CA ILE A 31 -2.57 -4.02 1.12
C ILE A 31 -3.67 -4.90 1.68
N SER A 32 -3.41 -5.47 2.85
CA SER A 32 -4.33 -6.33 3.61
C SER A 32 -4.64 -5.65 4.95
N SER A 33 -5.43 -4.58 4.87
CA SER A 33 -5.83 -3.79 6.04
C SER A 33 -7.32 -3.52 6.01
N GLN A 34 -7.96 -3.64 7.17
CA GLN A 34 -9.36 -3.27 7.37
C GLN A 34 -9.43 -1.80 7.71
N PHE A 35 -9.74 -0.96 6.73
CA PHE A 35 -9.98 0.46 6.97
C PHE A 35 -11.44 0.67 7.37
N SER A 36 -11.65 1.36 8.48
CA SER A 36 -12.97 1.64 9.04
C SER A 36 -13.73 2.64 8.17
N ASN A 37 -13.01 3.59 7.57
CA ASN A 37 -13.59 4.63 6.73
C ASN A 37 -12.61 5.09 5.61
N ARG A 38 -13.08 6.02 4.77
CA ARG A 38 -12.30 6.56 3.64
C ARG A 38 -11.10 7.38 4.10
N GLU A 39 -11.24 8.13 5.20
CA GLU A 39 -10.22 9.03 5.72
C GLU A 39 -9.03 8.26 6.29
N GLU A 40 -9.29 7.19 7.04
CA GLU A 40 -8.27 6.29 7.56
C GLU A 40 -7.43 5.68 6.43
N ARG A 41 -8.08 5.26 5.34
CA ARG A 41 -7.38 4.77 4.14
C ARG A 41 -6.53 5.87 3.50
N ALA A 42 -7.07 7.08 3.34
CA ALA A 42 -6.35 8.19 2.74
C ALA A 42 -5.10 8.54 3.56
N ASN A 43 -5.23 8.64 4.89
CA ASN A 43 -4.12 8.89 5.80
C ASN A 43 -3.06 7.78 5.74
N PHE A 44 -3.49 6.51 5.64
CA PHE A 44 -2.56 5.41 5.46
C PHE A 44 -1.78 5.51 4.15
N LEU A 45 -2.46 5.79 3.03
CA LEU A 45 -1.82 5.91 1.72
C LEU A 45 -0.87 7.11 1.65
N GLN A 46 -1.24 8.23 2.28
CA GLN A 46 -0.37 9.39 2.37
C GLN A 46 0.92 9.05 3.13
N LYS A 47 0.80 8.47 4.34
CA LYS A 47 1.96 8.04 5.12
C LYS A 47 2.80 6.99 4.40
N LEU A 48 2.17 6.12 3.63
CA LEU A 48 2.88 5.14 2.82
C LEU A 48 3.76 5.81 1.76
N VAL A 49 3.24 6.81 1.05
CA VAL A 49 4.01 7.57 0.05
C VAL A 49 5.17 8.32 0.72
N GLU A 50 4.90 9.02 1.82
CA GLU A 50 5.91 9.76 2.60
C GLU A 50 7.03 8.85 3.13
N ASN A 51 6.66 7.72 3.75
CA ASN A 51 7.63 6.80 4.35
C ASN A 51 8.46 6.02 3.34
N THR A 52 7.92 5.78 2.14
CA THR A 52 8.64 5.03 1.10
C THR A 52 9.47 5.93 0.20
N GLY A 53 9.22 7.25 0.20
CA GLY A 53 9.83 8.17 -0.77
C GLY A 53 9.25 8.01 -2.19
N ALA A 54 8.05 7.43 -2.30
CA ALA A 54 7.36 7.34 -3.58
C ALA A 54 6.97 8.76 -4.06
N ILE A 55 7.06 9.00 -5.37
CA ILE A 55 6.62 10.24 -6.00
C ILE A 55 5.15 10.18 -6.45
N GLY A 56 4.54 9.00 -6.36
CA GLY A 56 3.15 8.79 -6.74
C GLY A 56 2.66 7.39 -6.40
N LEU A 57 1.33 7.24 -6.42
CA LEU A 57 0.62 6.01 -6.10
C LEU A 57 -0.58 5.85 -7.03
N ILE A 58 -0.79 4.63 -7.54
CA ILE A 58 -2.01 4.26 -8.29
C ILE A 58 -2.74 3.16 -7.54
N GLU A 59 -3.99 3.41 -7.13
CA GLU A 59 -4.86 2.43 -6.49
C GLU A 59 -5.52 1.51 -7.55
N TRP A 60 -5.58 0.21 -7.26
CA TRP A 60 -6.24 -0.80 -8.09
C TRP A 60 -7.02 -1.79 -7.23
N TRP A 61 -8.24 -2.13 -7.66
CA TRP A 61 -9.10 -3.11 -7.00
C TRP A 61 -9.22 -4.39 -7.85
N PRO A 62 -9.11 -5.60 -7.27
CA PRO A 62 -9.41 -6.83 -8.01
C PRO A 62 -10.89 -6.87 -8.45
N LYS A 63 -11.21 -7.61 -9.52
CA LYS A 63 -12.50 -7.61 -10.27
C LYS A 63 -13.77 -7.34 -9.41
N GLY A 64 -14.66 -6.49 -9.92
CA GLY A 64 -16.02 -6.28 -9.39
C GLY A 64 -16.22 -5.02 -8.54
N SER A 65 -15.17 -4.23 -8.30
CA SER A 65 -15.16 -3.18 -7.28
C SER A 65 -15.60 -1.78 -7.71
N ILE A 66 -16.07 -1.59 -8.95
CA ILE A 66 -16.62 -0.29 -9.39
C ILE A 66 -17.86 0.07 -8.55
N VAL A 67 -18.65 -0.93 -8.14
CA VAL A 67 -19.87 -0.76 -7.35
C VAL A 67 -19.61 -0.88 -5.84
N LYS A 68 -18.72 -1.79 -5.40
CA LYS A 68 -18.34 -1.96 -3.99
C LYS A 68 -16.82 -2.08 -3.86
N LYS A 69 -16.17 -1.01 -3.42
CA LYS A 69 -14.72 -1.01 -3.11
C LYS A 69 -14.46 -1.93 -1.92
N PRO A 70 -13.70 -3.03 -2.06
CA PRO A 70 -13.42 -3.93 -0.96
C PRO A 70 -12.66 -3.19 0.14
N ARG A 71 -13.14 -3.28 1.38
CA ARG A 71 -12.55 -2.54 2.51
C ARG A 71 -11.26 -3.16 3.05
N ASN A 72 -10.96 -4.39 2.62
CA ASN A 72 -10.04 -5.27 3.33
C ASN A 72 -8.82 -5.71 2.50
N MET A 73 -8.90 -5.58 1.16
CA MET A 73 -7.82 -6.02 0.28
C MET A 73 -7.83 -5.24 -1.04
N PHE A 74 -6.71 -4.61 -1.35
CA PHE A 74 -6.51 -3.93 -2.63
C PHE A 74 -5.04 -3.82 -2.97
N ARG A 75 -4.75 -3.42 -4.21
CA ARG A 75 -3.39 -3.29 -4.72
C ARG A 75 -3.08 -1.84 -5.00
N CYS A 76 -1.82 -1.49 -4.83
CA CYS A 76 -1.31 -0.19 -5.24
C CYS A 76 -0.04 -0.37 -6.06
N ILE A 77 0.22 0.56 -6.96
CA ILE A 77 1.53 0.71 -7.59
C ILE A 77 2.16 1.96 -6.98
N LEU A 78 3.26 1.78 -6.27
CA LEU A 78 4.12 2.88 -5.86
C LEU A 78 5.08 3.20 -6.99
N ILE A 79 5.28 4.49 -7.25
CA ILE A 79 6.17 4.99 -8.29
C ILE A 79 7.32 5.71 -7.61
N PHE A 80 8.55 5.34 -7.93
CA PHE A 80 9.76 6.00 -7.44
C PHE A 80 10.53 6.61 -8.61
N GLY A 81 11.09 7.80 -8.38
CA GLY A 81 12.12 8.34 -9.26
C GLY A 81 13.46 7.68 -8.95
N ILE A 82 14.23 7.34 -9.98
CA ILE A 82 15.64 7.01 -9.79
C ILE A 82 16.36 8.36 -9.68
N GLN A 83 16.74 8.74 -8.46
CA GLN A 83 17.61 9.90 -8.26
C GLN A 83 18.95 9.58 -8.96
N LYS A 84 19.38 10.47 -9.84
CA LYS A 84 20.69 10.41 -10.50
C LYS A 84 21.78 10.76 -9.51
#